data_AF-A0A7K6S1A8-F1
#
_entry.id   AF-A0A7K6S1A8-F1
#
_cell.length_a   1.000
_cell.length_b   1.000
_cell.length_c   1.000
_cell.angle_alpha   90.00
_cell.angle_beta   90.00
_cell.angle_gamma   90.00
#
_symmetry.space_group_name_H-M   'P 1'
#
loop_
_entity.id
_entity.type
_entity.pdbx_description
1 polymer ?
#
loop_
_entity_poly.entity_id
_entity_poly.type
_entity_poly.pdbx_seq_one_letter_code
_entity_poly.pdbx_strand_id
1 'polypeptide(L)'
;MSSKKEQQLRKYGTLVVLFILQVQIFGFDVDNRPTTDVCSTHTILPGPKGDEGEKGDRGEVGKQGKVGPKGPKGNKGSLGDIGDQGMLGKIGPIGGKGDKGAKGLSGVSGKKGKAGTVCDCGRYRRVVGQLNINVARLNTSIKFVKNVIAGIRETDEKFYYIVKEEKNYREALIHCRDRGGTLAMPKDEATNALIADYISDSGLFRAFIGLNDMEKEGQFVYADNSPLQNYSNWKEGEPHDPTGREDCVEMLSTGEWNDSECQVTIYFVCEFLKKRK
;
A
#
# COMPACT_ATOMS: atom_id res chain seq x y z
N MET A 1 49.99 -24.18 -16.53
CA MET A 1 48.89 -23.44 -15.86
C MET A 1 47.60 -23.31 -16.68
N SER A 2 47.49 -23.86 -17.90
CA SER A 2 46.31 -23.66 -18.77
C SER A 2 45.14 -24.63 -18.50
N SER A 3 45.42 -25.89 -18.15
CA SER A 3 44.39 -26.95 -18.08
C SER A 3 43.38 -26.80 -16.91
N LYS A 4 43.79 -26.27 -15.75
CA LYS A 4 42.88 -26.09 -14.60
C LYS A 4 41.85 -24.96 -14.80
N LYS A 5 42.16 -23.94 -15.61
CA LYS A 5 41.24 -22.82 -15.90
C LYS A 5 40.13 -23.25 -16.87
N GLU A 6 40.44 -24.04 -17.89
CA GLU A 6 39.42 -24.57 -18.80
C GLU A 6 38.43 -25.52 -18.10
N GLN A 7 38.90 -26.34 -17.17
CA GLN A 7 38.05 -27.28 -16.44
C GLN A 7 37.13 -26.58 -15.44
N GLN A 8 37.58 -25.45 -14.88
CA GLN A 8 36.77 -24.54 -14.04
C GLN A 8 35.70 -23.81 -14.87
N LEU A 9 36.05 -23.28 -16.03
CA LEU A 9 35.12 -22.62 -16.96
C LEU A 9 34.04 -23.57 -17.49
N ARG A 10 34.40 -24.83 -17.80
CA ARG A 10 33.42 -25.85 -18.20
C ARG A 10 32.45 -26.20 -17.07
N LYS A 11 32.94 -26.35 -15.83
CA LYS A 11 32.07 -26.61 -14.66
C LYS A 11 31.10 -25.46 -14.38
N TYR A 12 31.57 -24.21 -14.46
CA TYR A 12 30.71 -23.03 -14.29
C TYR A 12 29.68 -22.91 -15.43
N GLY A 13 30.08 -23.19 -16.67
CA GLY A 13 29.16 -23.20 -17.82
C GLY A 13 28.06 -24.25 -17.68
N THR A 14 28.39 -25.47 -17.24
CA THR A 14 27.39 -26.53 -17.02
C THR A 14 26.45 -26.18 -15.86
N LEU A 15 26.94 -25.55 -14.78
CA LEU A 15 26.10 -25.13 -13.66
C LEU A 15 25.11 -24.01 -14.05
N VAL A 16 25.55 -23.04 -14.84
CA VAL A 16 24.70 -21.92 -15.31
C VAL A 16 23.63 -22.42 -16.27
N VAL A 17 23.95 -23.36 -17.17
CA VAL A 17 22.97 -23.95 -18.09
C VAL A 17 21.92 -24.76 -17.34
N LEU A 18 22.30 -25.53 -16.31
CA LEU A 18 21.36 -26.25 -15.45
C LEU A 18 20.46 -25.30 -14.64
N PHE A 19 20.98 -24.16 -14.19
CA PHE A 19 20.20 -23.15 -13.48
C PHE A 19 19.17 -22.46 -14.40
N ILE A 20 19.56 -22.15 -15.64
CA ILE A 20 18.66 -21.57 -16.65
C ILE A 20 17.56 -22.57 -17.06
N LEU A 21 17.91 -23.86 -17.19
CA LEU A 21 16.94 -24.94 -17.47
C LEU A 21 15.95 -25.14 -16.31
N GLN A 22 16.35 -24.96 -15.05
CA GLN A 22 15.42 -24.99 -13.92
C GLN A 22 14.48 -23.78 -13.89
N VAL A 23 14.93 -22.60 -14.30
CA VAL A 23 14.08 -21.40 -14.37
C VAL A 23 13.01 -21.52 -15.48
N GLN A 24 13.28 -22.23 -16.58
CA GLN A 24 12.28 -22.44 -17.64
C GLN A 24 11.24 -23.52 -17.31
N ILE A 25 11.55 -24.46 -16.41
CA ILE A 25 10.59 -25.50 -15.96
C ILE A 25 9.65 -24.94 -14.89
N PHE A 26 10.11 -23.97 -14.08
CA PHE A 26 9.27 -23.21 -13.13
C PHE A 26 8.84 -21.87 -13.73
N GLY A 27 8.16 -21.92 -14.89
CA GLY A 27 7.46 -20.78 -15.46
C GLY A 27 6.46 -20.19 -14.47
N PHE A 28 6.89 -19.18 -13.71
CA PHE A 28 6.01 -18.25 -13.04
C PHE A 28 5.49 -17.28 -14.09
N ASP A 29 4.32 -17.57 -14.65
CA ASP A 29 3.48 -16.55 -15.27
C ASP A 29 3.04 -15.59 -14.16
N VAL A 30 3.82 -14.52 -13.96
CA VAL A 30 3.40 -13.34 -13.20
C VAL A 30 2.78 -12.37 -14.19
N ASP A 31 1.57 -12.68 -14.64
CA ASP A 31 0.65 -11.65 -15.13
C ASP A 31 -0.17 -11.15 -13.94
N ASN A 32 0.52 -10.49 -13.01
CA ASN A 32 -0.10 -9.82 -11.88
C ASN A 32 -0.19 -8.34 -12.22
N ARG A 33 -1.17 -7.97 -13.07
CA ARG A 33 -1.69 -6.60 -13.06
C ARG A 33 -2.54 -6.46 -11.82
N PRO A 34 -2.16 -5.62 -10.83
CA PRO A 34 -3.15 -5.14 -9.89
C PRO A 34 -3.97 -4.10 -10.67
N THR A 35 -5.10 -4.50 -11.23
CA THR A 35 -6.16 -3.53 -11.47
C THR A 35 -6.56 -3.04 -10.08
N THR A 36 -6.08 -1.85 -9.73
CA THR A 36 -6.43 -1.16 -8.50
C THR A 36 -7.92 -0.85 -8.50
N ASP A 37 -8.75 -1.81 -8.10
CA ASP A 37 -10.12 -1.52 -7.71
C ASP A 37 -10.08 -1.13 -6.24
N VAL A 38 -9.85 0.17 -6.05
CA VAL A 38 -10.04 0.87 -4.79
C VAL A 38 -11.50 0.65 -4.38
N CYS A 39 -11.73 -0.18 -3.37
CA CYS A 39 -13.03 -0.33 -2.74
C CYS A 39 -13.46 1.01 -2.10
N SER A 40 -14.16 1.83 -2.86
CA SER A 40 -14.91 2.96 -2.30
C SER A 40 -16.14 2.39 -1.59
N THR A 41 -16.19 2.53 -0.28
CA THR A 41 -17.31 2.11 0.56
C THR A 41 -18.58 2.86 0.12
N HIS A 42 -19.63 2.12 -0.22
CA HIS A 42 -20.99 2.57 -0.60
C HIS A 42 -21.31 2.87 -2.08
N THR A 43 -21.08 1.93 -2.99
CA THR A 43 -21.82 1.96 -4.27
C THR A 43 -22.24 0.56 -4.71
N ILE A 44 -23.56 0.32 -4.74
CA ILE A 44 -24.15 -0.80 -5.46
C ILE A 44 -24.04 -0.43 -6.94
N LEU A 45 -23.20 -1.12 -7.71
CA LEU A 45 -23.14 -0.92 -9.16
C LEU A 45 -24.45 -1.43 -9.78
N PRO A 46 -25.22 -0.59 -10.51
CA PRO A 46 -26.39 -1.05 -11.23
C PRO A 46 -25.97 -2.11 -12.26
N GLY A 47 -26.71 -3.23 -12.32
CA GLY A 47 -26.50 -4.23 -13.36
C GLY A 47 -26.72 -3.64 -14.77
N PRO A 48 -26.14 -4.25 -15.82
CA PRO A 48 -26.30 -3.76 -17.20
C PRO A 48 -27.79 -3.65 -17.58
N LYS A 49 -28.15 -2.62 -18.34
CA LYS A 49 -29.51 -2.41 -18.86
C LYS A 49 -29.93 -3.66 -19.65
N GLY A 50 -31.11 -4.20 -19.36
CA GLY A 50 -31.65 -5.36 -20.08
C GLY A 50 -31.81 -5.08 -21.57
N ASP A 51 -31.75 -6.14 -22.38
CA ASP A 51 -31.81 -6.06 -23.85
C ASP A 51 -33.11 -5.38 -24.34
N GLU A 52 -33.03 -4.69 -25.48
CA GLU A 52 -34.20 -4.08 -26.13
C GLU A 52 -35.18 -5.18 -26.59
N GLY A 53 -36.48 -4.99 -26.35
CA GLY A 53 -37.50 -5.99 -26.68
C GLY A 53 -37.65 -6.22 -28.18
N GLU A 54 -38.04 -7.43 -28.57
CA GLU A 54 -38.24 -7.78 -29.99
C GLU A 54 -39.34 -6.92 -30.65
N LYS A 55 -39.11 -6.53 -31.90
CA LYS A 55 -40.06 -5.73 -32.69
C LYS A 55 -41.28 -6.59 -33.04
N GLY A 56 -42.48 -6.08 -32.73
CA GLY A 56 -43.73 -6.81 -32.97
C GLY A 56 -44.01 -7.13 -34.45
N ASP A 57 -44.75 -8.21 -34.69
CA ASP A 57 -45.07 -8.72 -36.02
C ASP A 57 -45.94 -7.77 -36.87
N ARG A 58 -45.82 -7.88 -38.20
CA ARG A 58 -46.64 -7.11 -39.16
C ARG A 58 -48.09 -7.62 -39.12
N GLY A 59 -49.05 -6.71 -38.94
CA GLY A 59 -50.48 -7.05 -38.88
C GLY A 59 -51.03 -7.71 -40.16
N GLU A 60 -52.07 -8.53 -39.99
CA GLU A 60 -52.71 -9.28 -41.07
C GLU A 60 -53.33 -8.38 -42.16
N VAL A 61 -53.35 -8.88 -43.40
CA VAL A 61 -53.97 -8.20 -44.55
C VAL A 61 -55.50 -8.20 -44.39
N GLY A 62 -56.14 -7.04 -44.58
CA GLY A 62 -57.59 -6.90 -44.44
C GLY A 62 -58.39 -7.78 -45.43
N LYS A 63 -59.52 -8.33 -44.98
CA LYS A 63 -60.40 -9.18 -45.79
C LYS A 63 -61.07 -8.38 -46.93
N GLN A 64 -61.18 -8.98 -48.12
CA GLN A 64 -61.83 -8.36 -49.28
C GLN A 64 -63.34 -8.14 -49.00
N GLY A 65 -63.87 -6.98 -49.41
CA GLY A 65 -65.27 -6.60 -49.19
C GLY A 65 -66.27 -7.55 -49.85
N LYS A 66 -67.45 -7.71 -49.24
CA LYS A 66 -68.52 -8.58 -49.75
C LYS A 66 -69.06 -8.05 -51.09
N VAL A 67 -69.30 -8.93 -52.06
CA VAL A 67 -69.92 -8.60 -53.36
C VAL A 67 -71.36 -8.11 -53.12
N GLY A 68 -71.75 -7.01 -53.78
CA GLY A 68 -73.09 -6.43 -53.63
C GLY A 68 -74.21 -7.37 -54.11
N PRO A 69 -75.44 -7.24 -53.56
CA PRO A 69 -76.56 -8.09 -53.92
C PRO A 69 -76.95 -7.90 -55.39
N LYS A 70 -77.33 -9.00 -56.06
CA LYS A 70 -77.82 -9.00 -57.44
C LYS A 70 -79.14 -8.21 -57.51
N GLY A 71 -79.24 -7.25 -58.44
CA GLY A 71 -80.45 -6.43 -58.61
C GLY A 71 -81.70 -7.25 -58.92
N PRO A 72 -82.89 -6.77 -58.53
CA PRO A 72 -84.15 -7.47 -58.76
C PRO A 72 -84.42 -7.70 -60.26
N LYS A 73 -84.93 -8.88 -60.59
CA LYS A 73 -85.28 -9.29 -61.96
C LYS A 73 -86.49 -8.47 -62.42
N GLY A 74 -86.35 -7.70 -63.52
CA GLY A 74 -87.44 -6.88 -64.07
C GLY A 74 -88.64 -7.70 -64.54
N ASN A 75 -89.84 -7.13 -64.39
CA ASN A 75 -91.12 -7.73 -64.81
C ASN A 75 -91.17 -7.92 -66.33
N LYS A 76 -91.62 -9.09 -66.80
CA LYS A 76 -91.91 -9.34 -68.23
C LYS A 76 -93.40 -9.12 -68.48
N GLY A 77 -93.74 -8.11 -69.29
CA GLY A 77 -95.09 -7.87 -69.78
C GLY A 77 -95.19 -7.97 -71.30
N SER A 78 -96.31 -8.51 -71.78
CA SER A 78 -97.21 -8.06 -72.86
C SER A 78 -97.89 -9.24 -73.59
N LEU A 79 -99.12 -9.03 -74.06
CA LEU A 79 -99.59 -9.57 -75.34
C LEU A 79 -99.81 -8.35 -76.26
N GLY A 80 -99.17 -8.35 -77.43
CA GLY A 80 -99.28 -7.32 -78.46
C GLY A 80 -97.93 -7.03 -79.11
N ASP A 81 -97.86 -7.22 -80.44
CA ASP A 81 -96.66 -7.46 -81.24
C ASP A 81 -95.59 -6.34 -81.25
N ILE A 82 -94.31 -6.80 -81.19
CA ILE A 82 -93.07 -6.35 -81.86
C ILE A 82 -92.98 -4.84 -82.22
N GLY A 83 -92.05 -4.01 -81.75
CA GLY A 83 -90.82 -4.13 -80.98
C GLY A 83 -89.78 -3.13 -81.51
N ASP A 84 -89.37 -2.14 -80.71
CA ASP A 84 -88.15 -1.34 -80.90
C ASP A 84 -87.23 -1.47 -79.65
N GLN A 85 -85.92 -1.51 -79.88
CA GLN A 85 -84.85 -1.93 -78.98
C GLN A 85 -84.67 -1.03 -77.72
N GLY A 86 -84.66 -1.63 -76.53
CA GLY A 86 -84.47 -0.94 -75.25
C GLY A 86 -83.02 -0.48 -74.96
N MET A 87 -82.88 0.72 -74.40
CA MET A 87 -81.62 1.39 -74.07
C MET A 87 -80.83 0.73 -72.92
N LEU A 88 -79.49 0.83 -72.99
CA LEU A 88 -78.51 0.34 -72.00
C LEU A 88 -78.67 0.99 -70.62
N GLY A 89 -78.73 0.16 -69.56
CA GLY A 89 -78.83 0.62 -68.17
C GLY A 89 -77.56 1.30 -67.65
N LYS A 90 -77.73 2.30 -66.77
CA LYS A 90 -76.64 3.08 -66.16
C LYS A 90 -75.74 2.20 -65.27
N ILE A 91 -74.42 2.39 -65.35
CA ILE A 91 -73.41 1.72 -64.51
C ILE A 91 -73.59 2.13 -63.04
N GLY A 92 -73.51 1.17 -62.11
CA GLY A 92 -73.65 1.39 -60.67
C GLY A 92 -72.46 2.14 -60.03
N PRO A 93 -72.63 2.70 -58.83
CA PRO A 93 -71.60 3.48 -58.15
C PRO A 93 -70.38 2.62 -57.75
N ILE A 94 -69.19 3.20 -57.85
CA ILE A 94 -67.92 2.59 -57.43
C ILE A 94 -67.93 2.37 -55.90
N GLY A 95 -67.57 1.16 -55.46
CA GLY A 95 -67.50 0.81 -54.04
C GLY A 95 -66.44 1.63 -53.27
N GLY A 96 -66.75 2.00 -52.03
CA GLY A 96 -65.84 2.77 -51.17
C GLY A 96 -64.54 2.04 -50.83
N LYS A 97 -63.46 2.81 -50.59
CA LYS A 97 -62.15 2.30 -50.14
C LYS A 97 -62.29 1.64 -48.76
N GLY A 98 -61.78 0.42 -48.61
CA GLY A 98 -61.83 -0.32 -47.35
C GLY A 98 -61.05 0.35 -46.21
N ASP A 99 -61.48 0.11 -44.98
CA ASP A 99 -60.89 0.68 -43.77
C ASP A 99 -59.42 0.28 -43.58
N LYS A 100 -58.62 1.20 -43.01
CA LYS A 100 -57.20 0.94 -42.68
C LYS A 100 -57.14 -0.11 -41.56
N GLY A 101 -56.34 -1.16 -41.76
CA GLY A 101 -56.15 -2.22 -40.76
C GLY A 101 -55.67 -1.67 -39.40
N ALA A 102 -56.06 -2.33 -38.31
CA ALA A 102 -55.68 -1.96 -36.96
C ALA A 102 -54.15 -1.96 -36.77
N LYS A 103 -53.63 -1.03 -35.94
CA LYS A 103 -52.22 -0.95 -35.59
C LYS A 103 -51.85 -2.21 -34.77
N GLY A 104 -50.73 -2.86 -35.11
CA GLY A 104 -50.25 -4.05 -34.39
C GLY A 104 -50.01 -3.79 -32.91
N LEU A 105 -50.12 -4.82 -32.09
CA LEU A 105 -49.90 -4.75 -30.64
C LEU A 105 -48.44 -4.37 -30.34
N SER A 106 -48.23 -3.54 -29.32
CA SER A 106 -46.87 -3.17 -28.86
C SER A 106 -46.11 -4.42 -28.38
N GLY A 107 -44.82 -4.51 -28.70
CA GLY A 107 -43.95 -5.61 -28.27
C GLY A 107 -43.85 -5.70 -26.74
N VAL A 108 -43.65 -6.91 -26.23
CA VAL A 108 -43.55 -7.18 -24.79
C VAL A 108 -42.28 -6.52 -24.23
N SER A 109 -42.40 -5.81 -23.09
CA SER A 109 -41.22 -5.22 -22.43
C SER A 109 -40.18 -6.29 -22.09
N GLY A 110 -38.90 -5.98 -22.34
CA GLY A 110 -37.77 -6.86 -22.03
C GLY A 110 -37.71 -7.24 -20.54
N LYS A 111 -37.21 -8.43 -20.24
CA LYS A 111 -37.10 -8.93 -18.86
C LYS A 111 -36.15 -8.03 -18.06
N LYS A 112 -36.50 -7.72 -16.80
CA LYS A 112 -35.64 -6.97 -15.89
C LYS A 112 -34.29 -7.67 -15.74
N GLY A 113 -33.19 -6.92 -15.90
CA GLY A 113 -31.83 -7.44 -15.76
C GLY A 113 -31.59 -8.08 -14.38
N LYS A 114 -30.67 -9.05 -14.33
CA LYS A 114 -30.30 -9.73 -13.07
C LYS A 114 -29.75 -8.72 -12.06
N ALA A 115 -30.07 -8.92 -10.78
CA ALA A 115 -29.51 -8.09 -9.71
C ALA A 115 -27.97 -8.20 -9.68
N GLY A 116 -27.30 -7.07 -9.45
CA GLY A 116 -25.83 -7.03 -9.30
C GLY A 116 -25.37 -7.84 -8.09
N THR A 117 -24.17 -8.43 -8.17
CA THR A 117 -23.56 -9.17 -7.05
C THR A 117 -23.06 -8.22 -5.97
N VAL A 118 -23.38 -8.54 -4.71
CA VAL A 118 -22.91 -7.78 -3.54
C VAL A 118 -21.40 -8.03 -3.34
N CYS A 119 -20.59 -6.96 -3.29
CA CYS A 119 -19.19 -7.06 -2.85
C CYS A 119 -19.14 -7.34 -1.33
N ASP A 120 -18.79 -8.57 -0.95
CA ASP A 120 -18.62 -8.95 0.46
C ASP A 120 -17.26 -8.45 1.01
N CYS A 121 -17.24 -7.20 1.44
CA CYS A 121 -16.13 -6.63 2.21
C CYS A 121 -16.05 -7.21 3.65
N GLY A 122 -17.04 -7.98 4.10
CA GLY A 122 -17.12 -8.55 5.45
C GLY A 122 -16.00 -9.55 5.74
N ARG A 123 -15.58 -10.33 4.73
CA ARG A 123 -14.43 -11.25 4.85
C ARG A 123 -13.12 -10.51 5.15
N TYR A 124 -12.86 -9.40 4.46
CA TYR A 124 -11.64 -8.60 4.65
C TYR A 124 -11.68 -7.78 5.94
N ARG A 125 -12.86 -7.31 6.37
CA ARG A 125 -13.03 -6.53 7.60
C ARG A 125 -12.55 -7.29 8.85
N ARG A 126 -12.79 -8.60 8.94
CA ARG A 126 -12.28 -9.42 10.05
C ARG A 126 -10.77 -9.55 10.03
N VAL A 127 -10.18 -9.78 8.86
CA VAL A 127 -8.72 -9.92 8.69
C VAL A 127 -8.00 -8.61 9.04
N VAL A 128 -8.47 -7.49 8.50
CA VAL A 128 -7.90 -6.16 8.79
C VAL A 128 -8.13 -5.78 10.26
N GLY A 129 -9.30 -6.09 10.81
CA GLY A 129 -9.58 -5.89 12.24
C GLY A 129 -8.62 -6.67 13.14
N GLN A 130 -8.40 -7.95 12.84
CA GLN A 130 -7.45 -8.78 13.58
C GLN A 130 -6.01 -8.27 13.44
N LEU A 131 -5.62 -7.83 12.25
CA LEU A 131 -4.29 -7.25 12.03
C LEU A 131 -4.09 -5.96 12.86
N ASN A 132 -5.09 -5.08 12.89
CA ASN A 132 -5.03 -3.85 13.71
C ASN A 132 -4.88 -4.16 15.20
N ILE A 133 -5.60 -5.16 15.72
CA ILE A 133 -5.46 -5.62 17.10
C ILE A 133 -4.04 -6.17 17.34
N ASN A 134 -3.52 -6.97 16.42
CA ASN A 134 -2.18 -7.53 16.54
C ASN A 134 -1.10 -6.44 16.50
N VAL A 135 -1.22 -5.44 15.64
CA VAL A 135 -0.30 -4.29 15.57
C VAL A 135 -0.37 -3.47 16.85
N ALA A 136 -1.57 -3.20 17.38
CA ALA A 136 -1.72 -2.49 18.65
C ALA A 136 -1.05 -3.25 19.79
N ARG A 137 -1.30 -4.57 19.91
CA ARG A 137 -0.68 -5.43 20.93
C ARG A 137 0.85 -5.47 20.80
N LEU A 138 1.36 -5.53 19.57
CA LEU A 138 2.80 -5.49 19.30
C LEU A 138 3.40 -4.15 19.76
N ASN A 139 2.76 -3.03 19.42
CA ASN A 139 3.23 -1.70 19.82
C ASN A 139 3.26 -1.52 21.35
N THR A 140 2.24 -2.00 22.06
CA THR A 140 2.24 -1.99 23.54
C THR A 140 3.38 -2.83 24.11
N SER A 141 3.61 -4.01 23.54
CA SER A 141 4.69 -4.92 23.98
C SER A 141 6.07 -4.30 23.74
N ILE A 142 6.29 -3.68 22.57
CA ILE A 142 7.52 -2.95 22.26
C ILE A 142 7.74 -1.80 23.23
N LYS A 143 6.69 -1.03 23.55
CA LYS A 143 6.78 0.08 24.52
C LYS A 143 7.19 -0.41 25.91
N PHE A 144 6.65 -1.55 26.35
CA PHE A 144 7.05 -2.17 27.62
C PHE A 144 8.53 -2.57 27.62
N VAL A 145 8.99 -3.28 26.57
CA VAL A 145 10.40 -3.70 26.46
C VAL A 145 11.33 -2.49 26.43
N LYS A 146 11.02 -1.46 25.65
CA LYS A 146 11.83 -0.24 25.55
C LYS A 146 11.96 0.48 26.90
N ASN A 147 10.84 0.68 27.60
CA ASN A 147 10.80 1.54 28.78
C ASN A 147 11.20 0.80 30.06
N VAL A 148 10.74 -0.45 30.23
CA VAL A 148 10.87 -1.18 31.50
C VAL A 148 12.08 -2.09 31.50
N ILE A 149 12.36 -2.77 30.39
CA ILE A 149 13.45 -3.77 30.34
C ILE A 149 14.76 -3.10 29.90
N ALA A 150 14.74 -2.38 28.79
CA ALA A 150 15.94 -1.79 28.21
C ALA A 150 16.25 -0.38 28.73
N GLY A 151 15.25 0.32 29.29
CA GLY A 151 15.39 1.68 29.80
C GLY A 151 15.80 2.72 28.74
N ILE A 152 15.61 2.44 27.45
CA ILE A 152 16.13 3.27 26.34
C ILE A 152 15.56 4.69 26.44
N ARG A 153 16.43 5.70 26.25
CA ARG A 153 16.04 7.10 26.10
C ARG A 153 16.06 7.50 24.64
N GLU A 154 15.09 8.27 24.19
CA GLU A 154 14.96 8.64 22.78
C GLU A 154 14.73 10.15 22.62
N THR A 155 15.32 10.74 21.58
CA THR A 155 14.96 12.06 21.04
C THR A 155 14.24 11.89 19.71
N ASP A 156 13.87 12.97 19.01
CA ASP A 156 13.25 12.87 17.69
C ASP A 156 14.18 12.21 16.65
N GLU A 157 15.49 12.43 16.79
CA GLU A 157 16.49 12.00 15.80
C GLU A 157 17.32 10.80 16.27
N LYS A 158 17.41 10.53 17.56
CA LYS A 158 18.35 9.56 18.12
C LYS A 158 17.76 8.72 19.24
N PHE A 159 18.40 7.61 19.56
CA PHE A 159 18.16 6.88 20.80
C PHE A 159 19.46 6.52 21.49
N TYR A 160 19.40 6.46 22.82
CA TYR A 160 20.52 6.22 23.72
C TYR A 160 20.27 4.96 24.53
N TYR A 161 21.33 4.17 24.71
CA TYR A 161 21.28 2.92 25.44
C TYR A 161 22.53 2.78 26.32
N ILE A 162 22.31 2.59 27.62
CA ILE A 162 23.37 2.31 28.58
C ILE A 162 23.72 0.82 28.50
N VAL A 163 24.99 0.52 28.23
CA VAL A 163 25.52 -0.83 28.27
C VAL A 163 26.11 -1.06 29.66
N LYS A 164 25.47 -1.94 30.44
CA LYS A 164 25.91 -2.34 31.78
C LYS A 164 26.94 -3.49 31.72
N GLU A 165 27.95 -3.33 30.88
CA GLU A 165 29.13 -4.19 30.78
C GLU A 165 30.37 -3.32 30.94
N GLU A 166 31.25 -3.64 31.88
CA GLU A 166 32.49 -2.88 32.09
C GLU A 166 33.46 -3.14 30.93
N LYS A 167 33.88 -2.09 30.24
CA LYS A 167 34.82 -2.15 29.10
C LYS A 167 35.72 -0.92 29.10
N ASN A 168 36.92 -1.05 28.55
CA ASN A 168 37.78 0.11 28.30
C ASN A 168 37.20 0.95 27.15
N TYR A 169 37.71 2.17 26.97
CA TYR A 169 37.14 3.11 26.00
C TYR A 169 37.13 2.56 24.57
N ARG A 170 38.22 1.90 24.15
CA ARG A 170 38.36 1.33 22.81
C ARG A 170 37.35 0.20 22.56
N GLU A 171 37.19 -0.69 23.54
CA GLU A 171 36.21 -1.77 23.48
C GLU A 171 34.78 -1.24 23.49
N ALA A 172 34.49 -0.22 24.30
CA ALA A 172 33.19 0.44 24.35
C ALA A 172 32.82 1.08 22.99
N LEU A 173 33.79 1.76 22.36
CA LEU A 173 33.63 2.36 21.04
C LEU A 173 33.31 1.30 19.96
N ILE A 174 34.07 0.20 19.94
CA ILE A 174 33.82 -0.92 19.00
C ILE A 174 32.44 -1.54 19.28
N HIS A 175 32.09 -1.72 20.55
CA HIS A 175 30.82 -2.33 20.94
C HIS A 175 29.60 -1.56 20.44
N CYS A 176 29.63 -0.22 20.49
CA CYS A 176 28.57 0.61 19.91
C CYS A 176 28.59 0.57 18.37
N ARG A 177 29.78 0.60 17.76
CA ARG A 177 29.96 0.54 16.29
C ARG A 177 29.44 -0.75 15.67
N ASP A 178 29.70 -1.90 16.30
CA ASP A 178 29.23 -3.21 15.82
C ASP A 178 27.68 -3.33 15.81
N ARG A 179 26.99 -2.48 16.58
CA ARG A 179 25.53 -2.38 16.60
C ARG A 179 24.97 -1.32 15.67
N GLY A 180 25.83 -0.66 14.88
CA GLY A 180 25.44 0.42 13.97
C GLY A 180 25.22 1.77 14.67
N GLY A 181 25.85 1.97 15.83
CA GLY A 181 25.85 3.24 16.57
C GLY A 181 27.26 3.74 16.86
N THR A 182 27.39 4.62 17.84
CA THR A 182 28.66 5.11 18.35
C THR A 182 28.55 5.42 19.85
N LEU A 183 29.65 5.70 20.54
CA LEU A 183 29.57 6.25 21.90
C LEU A 183 28.83 7.59 21.87
N ALA A 184 28.02 7.86 22.90
CA ALA A 184 27.12 9.01 22.89
C ALA A 184 27.88 10.34 22.90
N MET A 185 27.55 11.22 21.95
CA MET A 185 28.20 12.52 21.75
C MET A 185 27.22 13.64 22.18
N PRO A 186 27.30 14.13 23.44
CA PRO A 186 26.50 15.28 23.88
C PRO A 186 27.00 16.57 23.21
N LYS A 187 26.34 16.96 22.12
CA LYS A 187 26.68 18.16 21.34
C LYS A 187 25.92 19.43 21.77
N ASP A 188 24.93 19.26 22.64
CA ASP A 188 24.09 20.33 23.17
C ASP A 188 23.63 20.03 24.60
N GLU A 189 23.18 21.07 25.30
CA GLU A 189 22.73 21.01 26.69
C GLU A 189 21.55 20.05 26.90
N ALA A 190 20.59 20.03 25.97
CA ALA A 190 19.40 19.19 26.08
C ALA A 190 19.77 17.70 26.01
N THR A 191 20.68 17.34 25.10
CA THR A 191 21.23 15.99 24.96
C THR A 191 22.06 15.61 26.18
N ASN A 192 22.89 16.53 26.69
CA ASN A 192 23.70 16.30 27.87
C ASN A 192 22.84 15.98 29.10
N ALA A 193 21.83 16.80 29.37
CA ALA A 193 20.89 16.60 30.47
C ALA A 193 20.15 15.26 30.34
N LEU A 194 19.69 14.91 29.13
CA LEU A 194 19.02 13.63 28.89
C LEU A 194 19.91 12.42 29.19
N ILE A 195 21.20 12.48 28.83
CA ILE A 195 22.15 11.38 29.11
C ILE A 195 22.46 11.35 30.61
N ALA A 196 22.67 12.51 31.25
CA ALA A 196 22.91 12.62 32.69
C ALA A 196 21.77 12.03 33.53
N ASP A 197 20.53 12.42 33.22
CA ASP A 197 19.33 11.87 33.84
C ASP A 197 19.25 10.34 33.64
N TYR A 198 19.63 9.86 32.45
CA TYR A 198 19.62 8.42 32.18
C TYR A 198 20.65 7.65 33.01
N ILE A 199 21.86 8.20 33.19
CA ILE A 199 22.92 7.65 34.03
C ILE A 199 22.43 7.60 35.49
N SER A 200 21.88 8.71 35.98
CA SER A 200 21.35 8.87 37.34
C SER A 200 20.19 7.90 37.62
N ASP A 201 19.16 7.90 36.76
CA ASP A 201 17.99 7.00 36.85
C ASP A 201 18.37 5.52 36.81
N SER A 202 19.49 5.20 36.14
CA SER A 202 20.02 3.84 36.04
C SER A 202 20.80 3.39 37.28
N GLY A 203 20.97 4.28 38.27
CA GLY A 203 21.73 4.07 39.50
C GLY A 203 23.25 4.07 39.28
N LEU A 204 23.72 4.71 38.20
CA LEU A 204 25.15 4.79 37.87
C LEU A 204 25.70 6.15 38.30
N PHE A 205 26.98 6.17 38.71
CA PHE A 205 27.67 7.41 39.07
C PHE A 205 28.39 8.05 37.90
N ARG A 206 28.83 7.25 36.93
CA ARG A 206 29.58 7.68 35.75
C ARG A 206 29.49 6.69 34.60
N ALA A 207 29.70 7.15 33.38
CA ALA A 207 29.78 6.33 32.18
C ALA A 207 30.63 6.98 31.09
N PHE A 208 31.29 6.19 30.23
CA PHE A 208 31.99 6.73 29.07
C PHE A 208 31.05 7.37 28.07
N ILE A 209 31.51 8.48 27.50
CA ILE A 209 30.89 9.20 26.38
C ILE A 209 31.84 9.29 25.19
N GLY A 210 31.30 9.62 24.03
CA GLY A 210 32.02 9.64 22.76
C GLY A 210 32.84 10.91 22.56
N LEU A 211 33.74 11.23 23.49
CA LEU A 211 34.69 12.34 23.41
C LEU A 211 36.08 11.85 23.86
N ASN A 212 37.14 12.28 23.18
CA ASN A 212 38.54 11.91 23.46
C ASN A 212 39.49 12.91 22.79
N ASP A 213 40.74 12.98 23.23
CA ASP A 213 41.82 13.75 22.60
C ASP A 213 43.07 12.90 22.33
N MET A 214 42.89 11.58 22.23
CA MET A 214 43.92 10.56 21.94
C MET A 214 44.82 10.87 20.73
N GLU A 215 44.33 11.60 19.73
CA GLU A 215 45.15 11.96 18.56
C GLU A 215 46.05 13.18 18.82
N LYS A 216 45.58 14.12 19.63
CA LYS A 216 46.28 15.36 19.91
C LYS A 216 45.82 15.96 21.23
N GLU A 217 46.74 15.96 22.19
CA GLU A 217 46.59 16.52 23.54
C GLU A 217 45.90 17.89 23.55
N GLY A 218 44.84 18.00 24.36
CA GLY A 218 44.02 19.19 24.50
C GLY A 218 43.10 19.51 23.32
N GLN A 219 43.06 18.67 22.27
CA GLN A 219 42.15 18.81 21.14
C GLN A 219 41.10 17.70 21.12
N PHE A 220 40.06 17.89 21.92
CA PHE A 220 38.95 16.94 22.02
C PHE A 220 38.14 16.82 20.72
N VAL A 221 37.93 15.57 20.31
CA VAL A 221 37.15 15.16 19.15
C VAL A 221 36.08 14.15 19.58
N TYR A 222 34.92 14.26 18.96
CA TYR A 222 33.84 13.32 19.18
C TYR A 222 34.11 11.98 18.48
N ALA A 223 33.38 10.94 18.86
CA ALA A 223 33.51 9.59 18.31
C ALA A 223 33.20 9.46 16.80
N ASP A 224 32.55 10.48 16.20
CA ASP A 224 32.34 10.65 14.76
C ASP A 224 33.43 11.48 14.06
N ASN A 225 34.52 11.79 14.77
CA ASN A 225 35.65 12.63 14.35
C ASN A 225 35.29 14.11 14.12
N SER A 226 34.11 14.56 14.52
CA SER A 226 33.81 16.00 14.56
C SER A 226 34.54 16.66 15.73
N PRO A 227 35.09 17.87 15.58
CA PRO A 227 35.74 18.57 16.68
C PRO A 227 34.73 18.94 17.77
N LEU A 228 35.20 19.07 19.01
CA LEU A 228 34.40 19.66 20.09
C LEU A 228 33.89 21.04 19.65
N GLN A 229 32.59 21.26 19.80
CA GLN A 229 31.94 22.50 19.39
C GLN A 229 31.99 23.53 20.53
N ASN A 230 31.14 24.55 20.46
CA ASN A 230 31.05 25.60 21.48
C ASN A 230 30.47 25.09 22.82
N TYR A 231 29.76 23.96 22.80
CA TYR A 231 29.18 23.38 23.99
C TYR A 231 30.18 22.44 24.67
N SER A 232 30.38 22.64 25.96
CA SER A 232 31.09 21.71 26.83
C SER A 232 30.48 21.77 28.22
N ASN A 233 30.56 20.65 28.95
CA ASN A 233 30.07 20.56 30.32
C ASN A 233 31.14 20.00 31.26
N TRP A 234 32.38 20.46 31.07
CA TRP A 234 33.50 20.09 31.95
C TRP A 234 33.20 20.47 33.39
N LYS A 235 33.52 19.56 34.30
CA LYS A 235 33.51 19.84 35.74
C LYS A 235 34.52 20.97 36.04
N GLU A 236 34.27 21.73 37.09
CA GLU A 236 35.19 22.80 37.50
C GLU A 236 36.61 22.25 37.72
N GLY A 237 37.56 22.78 36.96
CA GLY A 237 38.96 22.34 36.97
C GLY A 237 39.35 21.40 35.82
N GLU A 238 38.39 20.88 35.06
CA GLU A 238 38.62 19.93 33.96
C GLU A 238 38.63 20.60 32.58
N PRO A 239 39.28 19.99 31.57
CA PRO A 239 40.16 18.81 31.65
C PRO A 239 41.54 19.19 32.22
N HIS A 240 42.03 18.42 33.19
CA HIS A 240 43.27 18.76 33.93
C HIS A 240 44.48 17.91 33.56
N ASP A 241 44.29 16.78 32.86
CA ASP A 241 45.29 15.78 32.46
C ASP A 241 46.55 15.75 33.37
N PRO A 242 46.40 15.34 34.63
CA PRO A 242 47.45 15.40 35.64
C PRO A 242 48.62 14.44 35.34
N THR A 243 48.39 13.43 34.48
CA THR A 243 49.34 12.35 34.22
C THR A 243 49.86 12.30 32.79
N GLY A 244 49.31 13.07 31.84
CA GLY A 244 49.66 12.92 30.43
C GLY A 244 48.99 11.72 29.76
N ARG A 245 47.88 11.22 30.31
CA ARG A 245 47.27 9.92 29.93
C ARG A 245 45.75 9.90 30.02
N GLU A 246 45.12 11.00 30.39
CA GLU A 246 43.66 11.08 30.55
C GLU A 246 42.97 11.43 29.24
N ASP A 247 43.21 10.64 28.19
CA ASP A 247 42.80 11.02 26.83
C ASP A 247 41.31 10.73 26.51
N CYS A 248 40.54 10.21 27.47
CA CYS A 248 39.16 9.73 27.28
C CYS A 248 38.20 10.39 28.24
N VAL A 249 36.93 10.53 27.87
CA VAL A 249 35.97 11.31 28.67
C VAL A 249 34.86 10.46 29.25
N GLU A 250 34.62 10.63 30.55
CA GLU A 250 33.47 10.11 31.27
C GLU A 250 32.49 11.23 31.65
N MET A 251 31.20 10.90 31.64
CA MET A 251 30.13 11.76 32.14
C MET A 251 29.69 11.25 33.52
N LEU A 252 29.62 12.15 34.50
CA LEU A 252 29.11 11.90 35.84
C LEU A 252 27.57 11.92 35.85
N SER A 253 26.96 11.37 36.90
CA SER A 253 25.50 11.42 37.10
C SER A 253 24.95 12.85 37.28
N THR A 254 25.82 13.83 37.57
CA THR A 254 25.50 15.27 37.58
C THR A 254 25.42 15.87 36.17
N GLY A 255 25.91 15.13 35.16
CA GLY A 255 26.04 15.57 33.78
C GLY A 255 27.37 16.24 33.45
N GLU A 256 28.20 16.52 34.45
CA GLU A 256 29.54 17.10 34.28
C GLU A 256 30.51 16.08 33.69
N TRP A 257 31.51 16.56 32.95
CA TRP A 257 32.50 15.74 32.26
C TRP A 257 33.83 15.74 33.00
N ASN A 258 34.50 14.59 32.97
CA ASN A 258 35.83 14.38 33.52
C ASN A 258 36.66 13.66 32.45
N ASP A 259 37.86 14.15 32.18
CA ASP A 259 38.89 13.38 31.47
C ASP A 259 39.35 12.23 32.36
N SER A 260 39.72 11.10 31.76
CA SER A 260 40.03 9.87 32.48
C SER A 260 40.91 8.97 31.61
N GLU A 261 41.72 8.14 32.27
CA GLU A 261 42.56 7.16 31.59
C GLU A 261 41.71 6.20 30.73
N CYS A 262 41.98 6.14 29.43
CA CYS A 262 41.23 5.29 28.48
C CYS A 262 41.21 3.79 28.82
N GLN A 263 42.13 3.33 29.69
CA GLN A 263 42.26 1.94 30.10
C GLN A 263 41.28 1.54 31.22
N VAL A 264 40.65 2.50 31.91
CA VAL A 264 39.67 2.17 32.95
C VAL A 264 38.48 1.44 32.33
N THR A 265 37.99 0.41 33.02
CA THR A 265 36.81 -0.34 32.58
C THR A 265 35.59 0.14 33.33
N ILE A 266 34.69 0.83 32.64
CA ILE A 266 33.42 1.32 33.20
C ILE A 266 32.27 1.05 32.22
N TYR A 267 31.05 1.34 32.66
CA TYR A 267 29.88 1.32 31.77
C TYR A 267 29.92 2.49 30.79
N PHE A 268 29.14 2.38 29.72
CA PHE A 268 29.19 3.34 28.62
C PHE A 268 27.82 3.54 27.97
N VAL A 269 27.65 4.71 27.35
CA VAL A 269 26.40 5.07 26.67
C VAL A 269 26.62 5.00 25.16
N CYS A 270 25.82 4.20 24.47
CA CYS A 270 25.77 4.20 23.01
C CYS A 270 24.67 5.15 22.51
N GLU A 271 24.91 5.86 21.41
CA GLU A 271 23.89 6.55 20.63
C GLU A 271 23.70 5.91 19.25
N PHE A 272 22.47 6.03 18.73
CA PHE A 272 22.08 5.51 17.43
C PHE A 272 21.16 6.51 16.72
N LEU A 273 21.36 6.65 15.41
CA LEU A 273 20.52 7.51 14.57
C LEU A 273 19.19 6.80 14.24
N LYS A 274 18.07 7.51 14.40
CA LYS A 274 16.77 7.06 13.92
C LYS A 274 16.72 7.21 12.40
N LYS A 275 16.50 6.10 11.69
CA LYS A 275 16.25 6.16 10.23
C LYS A 275 14.95 6.95 10.00
N ARG A 276 15.04 8.09 9.32
CA ARG A 276 13.86 8.81 8.81
C ARG A 276 13.12 7.89 7.84
N LYS A 277 11.83 7.68 8.09
CA LYS A 277 10.92 6.95 7.18
C LYS A 277 10.57 7.82 5.98
#